data_AF-H0YL06-F1
#
_entry.id   AF-H0YL06-F1
#
_cell.length_a   1.000
_cell.length_b   1.000
_cell.length_c   1.000
_cell.angle_alpha   90.00
_cell.angle_beta   90.00
_cell.angle_gamma   90.00
#
_symmetry.space_group_name_H-M   'P 1'
#
loop_
_entity.id
_entity.type
_entity.pdbx_description
1 polymer ?
#
loop_
_entity_poly.entity_id
_entity_poly.type
_entity_poly.pdbx_seq_one_letter_code
_entity_poly.pdbx_strand_id
1 'polypeptide(L)'
;MTNETLNIWTHLLPFWFFAWRFVTALYMTDIKNDSYSWPMLVYMCTSCVYPLVSSCAHTFSSMSKNARHICYFLDYGAVNLFSLGSAIAYSAYTFPDALMCTTFHDYYVALAVLNTILSTGLSCYSR
;
A
#
# COMPACT_ATOMS: atom_id res chain seq x y z
N MET A 1 10.66 -25.80 -9.84
CA MET A 1 10.16 -24.51 -9.30
C MET A 1 9.18 -23.93 -10.30
N THR A 2 8.01 -23.49 -9.83
CA THR A 2 7.05 -22.74 -10.65
C THR A 2 7.31 -21.23 -10.48
N ASN A 3 6.93 -20.41 -11.45
CA ASN A 3 7.08 -18.94 -11.36
C ASN A 3 6.41 -18.36 -10.11
N GLU A 4 5.31 -18.98 -9.65
CA GLU A 4 4.60 -18.60 -8.43
C GLU A 4 5.44 -18.75 -7.16
N THR A 5 6.38 -19.71 -7.11
CA THR A 5 7.25 -19.88 -5.94
C THR A 5 8.11 -18.64 -5.71
N LEU A 6 8.69 -18.09 -6.78
CA LEU A 6 9.47 -16.86 -6.70
C LEU A 6 8.59 -15.68 -6.28
N ASN A 7 7.41 -15.54 -6.89
CA ASN A 7 6.48 -14.46 -6.56
C ASN A 7 6.03 -14.50 -5.09
N ILE A 8 5.79 -15.68 -4.51
CA ILE A 8 5.42 -15.81 -3.10
C ILE A 8 6.54 -15.27 -2.20
N TRP A 9 7.79 -15.71 -2.42
CA TRP A 9 8.91 -15.36 -1.55
C TRP A 9 9.39 -13.92 -1.72
N THR A 10 9.34 -13.37 -2.94
CA THR A 10 9.73 -11.97 -3.18
C THR A 10 8.80 -10.97 -2.52
N HIS A 11 7.55 -11.35 -2.21
CA HIS A 11 6.62 -10.51 -1.45
C HIS A 11 6.60 -10.87 0.04
N LEU A 12 6.69 -12.15 0.40
CA LEU A 12 6.63 -12.59 1.80
C LEU A 12 7.83 -12.10 2.63
N LEU A 13 9.04 -12.07 2.06
CA LEU A 13 10.23 -11.59 2.78
C LEU A 13 10.14 -10.08 3.10
N PRO A 14 9.80 -9.19 2.14
CA PRO A 14 9.52 -7.79 2.45
C PRO A 14 8.40 -7.59 3.48
N PHE A 15 7.33 -8.39 3.44
CA PHE A 15 6.27 -8.30 4.45
C PHE A 15 6.83 -8.41 5.87
N TRP A 16 7.65 -9.41 6.16
CA TRP A 16 8.25 -9.58 7.49
C TRP A 16 9.16 -8.42 7.88
N PHE A 17 9.95 -7.91 6.93
CA PHE A 17 10.78 -6.73 7.16
C PHE A 17 9.94 -5.50 7.52
N PHE A 18 8.91 -5.19 6.72
CA PHE A 18 8.04 -4.03 6.98
C PHE A 18 7.22 -4.19 8.24
N ALA A 19 6.71 -5.40 8.54
CA ALA A 19 5.98 -5.68 9.77
C ALA A 19 6.85 -5.44 11.01
N TRP A 20 8.10 -5.90 11.00
CA TRP A 20 9.04 -5.61 12.08
C TRP A 20 9.29 -4.11 12.24
N ARG A 21 9.52 -3.38 11.13
CA ARG A 21 9.72 -1.93 11.16
C ARG A 21 8.48 -1.20 11.69
N PHE A 22 7.30 -1.61 11.27
CA PHE A 22 6.03 -1.02 11.70
C PHE A 22 5.80 -1.24 13.20
N VAL A 23 5.96 -2.47 13.69
CA VAL A 23 5.84 -2.78 15.12
C VAL A 23 6.86 -2.00 15.95
N THR A 24 8.11 -1.88 15.46
CA THR A 24 9.14 -1.06 16.13
C THR A 24 8.72 0.41 16.21
N ALA A 25 8.15 0.97 15.14
CA ALA A 25 7.66 2.35 15.14
C ALA A 25 6.48 2.54 16.11
N LEU A 26 5.56 1.57 16.20
CA LEU A 26 4.46 1.60 17.16
C LEU A 26 4.95 1.63 18.62
N TYR A 27 6.07 0.98 18.92
CA TYR A 27 6.65 0.98 20.27
C TYR A 27 7.46 2.23 20.61
N MET A 28 8.10 2.86 19.61
CA MET A 28 9.03 3.97 19.83
C MET A 28 8.36 5.35 19.72
N THR A 29 7.22 5.44 19.05
CA THR A 29 6.54 6.71 18.76
C THR A 29 5.30 6.89 19.63
N ASP A 30 5.11 8.07 20.22
CA ASP A 30 3.87 8.42 20.92
C ASP A 30 2.78 8.88 19.94
N ILE A 31 2.21 7.92 19.21
CA ILE A 31 1.27 8.12 18.10
C ILE A 31 0.05 8.96 18.50
N LYS A 32 -0.40 8.82 19.75
CA LYS A 32 -1.60 9.50 20.22
C LYS A 32 -1.37 11.00 20.38
N ASN A 33 -0.18 11.39 20.79
CA ASN A 33 0.16 12.77 21.06
C ASN A 33 0.98 13.42 19.93
N ASP A 34 1.50 12.62 18.99
CA ASP A 34 2.28 13.08 17.84
C ASP A 34 1.55 12.89 16.51
N SER A 35 0.75 13.88 16.12
CA SER A 35 0.06 13.90 14.82
C SER A 35 1.01 13.91 13.62
N TYR A 36 2.27 14.38 13.79
CA TYR A 36 3.25 14.38 12.71
C TYR A 36 3.63 12.96 12.28
N SER A 37 3.47 11.97 13.17
CA SER A 37 3.75 10.56 12.87
C SER A 37 2.68 9.85 12.03
N TRP A 38 1.47 10.41 11.91
CA TRP A 38 0.33 9.72 11.29
C TRP A 38 0.54 9.36 9.81
N PRO A 39 1.04 10.26 8.94
CA PRO A 39 1.35 9.92 7.55
C PRO A 39 2.35 8.76 7.43
N MET A 40 3.37 8.72 8.28
CA MET A 40 4.33 7.62 8.34
C MET A 40 3.66 6.30 8.71
N LEU A 41 2.73 6.30 9.68
CA LEU A 41 2.01 5.09 10.07
C LEU A 41 1.11 4.55 8.96
N VAL A 42 0.41 5.43 8.25
CA VAL A 42 -0.39 5.04 7.08
C VAL A 42 0.52 4.38 6.05
N TYR A 43 1.64 5.02 5.70
CA TYR A 43 2.61 4.44 4.77
C TYR A 43 3.13 3.07 5.23
N MET A 44 3.58 2.93 6.47
CA MET A 44 4.09 1.66 7.00
C MET A 44 3.03 0.57 7.03
N CYS A 45 1.79 0.89 7.41
CA CYS A 45 0.68 -0.05 7.40
C CYS A 45 0.44 -0.58 5.97
N THR A 46 0.34 0.32 5.00
CA THR A 46 0.14 -0.07 3.59
C THR A 46 1.34 -0.83 3.00
N SER A 47 2.55 -0.53 3.45
CA SER A 47 3.79 -1.27 3.10
C SER A 47 3.81 -2.69 3.65
N CYS A 48 3.04 -2.99 4.70
CA CYS A 48 2.83 -4.35 5.19
C CYS A 48 1.70 -5.06 4.40
N VAL A 49 0.58 -4.35 4.20
CA VAL A 49 -0.62 -4.91 3.54
C VAL A 49 -0.31 -5.36 2.11
N TYR A 50 0.36 -4.52 1.31
CA TYR A 50 0.66 -4.84 -0.08
C TYR A 50 1.40 -6.19 -0.27
N PRO A 51 2.61 -6.38 0.28
CA PRO A 51 3.34 -7.62 0.07
C PRO A 51 2.64 -8.86 0.67
N LEU A 52 1.90 -8.69 1.77
CA LEU A 52 1.12 -9.78 2.35
C LEU A 52 0.03 -10.26 1.39
N VAL A 53 -0.80 -9.33 0.92
CA VAL A 53 -1.91 -9.65 0.01
C VAL A 53 -1.39 -10.21 -1.30
N SER A 54 -0.29 -9.67 -1.82
CA SER A 54 0.34 -10.17 -3.05
C SER A 54 0.87 -11.60 -2.90
N SER A 55 1.58 -11.91 -1.80
CA SER A 55 2.05 -13.26 -1.51
C SER A 55 0.89 -14.25 -1.34
N CYS A 56 -0.19 -13.83 -0.66
CA CYS A 56 -1.41 -14.63 -0.56
C CYS A 56 -2.04 -14.87 -1.93
N ALA A 57 -2.06 -13.88 -2.81
CA ALA A 57 -2.67 -14.01 -4.12
C ALA A 57 -1.95 -15.07 -4.96
N HIS A 58 -0.62 -15.04 -4.99
CA HIS A 58 0.18 -16.05 -5.68
C HIS A 58 0.05 -17.46 -5.06
N THR A 59 -0.12 -17.53 -3.73
CA THR A 59 -0.32 -18.82 -3.03
C THR A 59 -1.66 -19.46 -3.39
N PHE A 60 -2.75 -18.68 -3.33
CA PHE A 60 -4.11 -19.21 -3.45
C PHE A 60 -4.69 -19.14 -4.87
N SER A 61 -4.00 -18.49 -5.83
CA SER A 61 -4.44 -18.37 -7.23
C SER A 61 -4.61 -19.70 -7.98
N SER A 62 -4.05 -20.79 -7.46
CA SER A 62 -4.10 -22.12 -8.06
C SER A 62 -5.30 -22.96 -7.57
N MET A 63 -5.96 -22.56 -6.49
CA MET A 63 -7.02 -23.37 -5.85
C MET A 63 -8.30 -23.47 -6.70
N SER A 64 -8.70 -22.38 -7.35
CA SER A 64 -9.84 -22.36 -8.28
C SER A 64 -9.83 -21.09 -9.13
N LYS A 65 -10.65 -21.06 -10.19
CA LYS A 65 -10.84 -19.84 -11.01
C LYS A 65 -11.40 -18.67 -10.18
N ASN A 66 -12.34 -18.95 -9.28
CA ASN A 66 -12.93 -17.92 -8.40
C ASN A 66 -11.91 -17.40 -7.38
N ALA A 67 -11.15 -18.30 -6.76
CA ALA A 67 -10.09 -17.91 -5.82
C ALA A 67 -9.04 -17.03 -6.51
N ARG A 68 -8.64 -17.38 -7.74
CA ARG A 68 -7.73 -16.56 -8.55
C ARG A 68 -8.26 -15.14 -8.78
N HIS A 69 -9.53 -15.01 -9.16
CA HIS A 69 -10.13 -13.71 -9.42
C HIS A 69 -10.13 -12.83 -8.17
N ILE A 70 -10.63 -13.35 -7.05
CA ILE A 70 -10.68 -12.66 -5.76
C ILE A 70 -9.26 -12.29 -5.27
N CYS A 71 -8.31 -13.23 -5.35
CA CYS A 71 -6.94 -13.03 -4.89
C CYS A 71 -6.25 -11.88 -5.60
N TYR A 72 -6.25 -11.90 -6.93
CA TYR A 72 -5.63 -10.83 -7.70
C TYR A 72 -6.42 -9.51 -7.65
N PHE A 73 -7.74 -9.57 -7.46
CA PHE A 73 -8.53 -8.38 -7.18
C PHE A 73 -8.04 -7.68 -5.91
N LEU A 74 -7.87 -8.43 -4.82
CA LEU A 74 -7.34 -7.90 -3.57
C LEU A 74 -5.89 -7.39 -3.73
N ASP A 75 -5.06 -8.10 -4.50
CA ASP A 75 -3.67 -7.71 -4.79
C ASP A 75 -3.60 -6.33 -5.47
N TYR A 76 -4.38 -6.11 -6.53
CA TYR A 76 -4.44 -4.79 -7.17
C TYR A 76 -4.97 -3.70 -6.23
N GLY A 77 -5.98 -4.00 -5.41
CA GLY A 77 -6.46 -3.10 -4.37
C GLY A 77 -5.36 -2.72 -3.38
N ALA A 78 -4.54 -3.70 -2.97
CA ALA A 78 -3.44 -3.48 -2.04
C ALA A 78 -2.31 -2.63 -2.64
N VAL A 79 -2.00 -2.81 -3.94
CA VAL A 79 -1.07 -1.93 -4.69
C VAL A 79 -1.57 -0.49 -4.70
N ASN A 80 -2.85 -0.28 -5.00
CA ASN A 80 -3.44 1.07 -5.04
C ASN A 80 -3.47 1.72 -3.65
N LEU A 81 -3.69 0.94 -2.60
CA LEU A 81 -3.64 1.40 -1.21
C LEU A 81 -2.21 1.79 -0.79
N PHE A 82 -1.20 1.00 -1.18
CA PHE A 82 0.20 1.34 -0.96
C PHE A 82 0.63 2.60 -1.71
N SER A 83 0.15 2.79 -2.94
CA SER A 83 0.37 4.03 -3.71
C SER A 83 -0.22 5.24 -2.96
N LEU A 84 -1.43 5.14 -2.43
CA LEU A 84 -2.05 6.20 -1.64
C LEU A 84 -1.26 6.50 -0.35
N GLY A 85 -0.87 5.47 0.40
CA GLY A 85 -0.05 5.63 1.61
C GLY A 85 1.28 6.32 1.31
N SER A 86 1.89 5.99 0.17
CA SER A 86 3.12 6.64 -0.32
C SER A 86 2.88 8.11 -0.68
N ALA A 87 1.77 8.43 -1.36
CA ALA A 87 1.41 9.81 -1.68
C ALA A 87 1.16 10.65 -0.41
N ILE A 88 0.49 10.09 0.60
CA ILE A 88 0.25 10.76 1.88
C ILE A 88 1.59 11.08 2.58
N ALA A 89 2.50 10.10 2.67
CA ALA A 89 3.82 10.33 3.26
C ALA A 89 4.68 11.32 2.43
N TYR A 90 4.59 11.25 1.11
CA TYR A 90 5.28 12.19 0.21
C TYR A 90 4.80 13.63 0.45
N SER A 91 3.48 13.83 0.51
CA SER A 91 2.88 15.14 0.80
C SER A 91 3.31 15.69 2.16
N ALA A 92 3.45 14.81 3.16
CA ALA A 92 3.76 15.22 4.53
C ALA A 92 5.24 15.54 4.77
N TYR A 93 6.16 14.82 4.11
CA TYR A 93 7.57 14.84 4.49
C TYR A 93 8.54 15.28 3.41
N THR A 94 8.17 15.18 2.13
CA THR A 94 9.11 15.36 1.02
C THR A 94 8.54 16.20 -0.12
N PHE A 95 7.41 16.88 0.11
CA PHE A 95 6.78 17.69 -0.93
C PHE A 95 7.66 18.91 -1.25
N PRO A 96 7.79 19.33 -2.52
CA PRO A 96 8.72 20.40 -2.88
C PRO A 96 8.29 21.74 -2.28
N ASP A 97 9.23 22.45 -1.63
CA ASP A 97 8.97 23.76 -1.00
C ASP A 97 8.36 24.77 -1.99
N ALA A 98 8.82 24.76 -3.24
CA ALA A 98 8.30 25.63 -4.30
C ALA A 98 6.80 25.40 -4.62
N LEU A 99 6.25 24.24 -4.26
CA LEU A 99 4.86 23.85 -4.53
C LEU A 99 3.98 23.84 -3.27
N MET A 100 4.56 23.91 -2.07
CA MET A 100 3.83 23.82 -0.78
C MET A 100 2.70 24.84 -0.65
N CYS A 101 2.90 26.05 -1.18
CA CYS A 101 1.92 27.14 -1.12
C CYS A 101 1.11 27.30 -2.42
N THR A 102 1.01 26.25 -3.23
CA THR A 102 0.27 26.26 -4.49
C THR A 102 -0.98 25.42 -4.40
N THR A 103 -1.97 25.71 -5.25
CA THR A 103 -3.20 24.89 -5.38
C THR A 103 -2.91 23.43 -5.70
N PHE A 104 -1.74 23.14 -6.29
CA PHE A 104 -1.32 21.76 -6.54
C PHE A 104 -1.17 20.96 -5.25
N HIS A 105 -0.57 21.54 -4.20
CA HIS A 105 -0.44 20.89 -2.90
C HIS A 105 -1.81 20.66 -2.25
N ASP A 106 -2.69 21.67 -2.30
CA ASP A 106 -4.03 21.62 -1.70
C ASP A 106 -4.88 20.45 -2.24
N TYR A 107 -4.74 20.14 -3.53
CA TYR A 107 -5.50 19.05 -4.18
C TYR A 107 -4.72 17.73 -4.29
N TYR A 108 -3.41 17.69 -4.00
CA TYR A 108 -2.58 16.53 -4.28
C TYR A 108 -3.10 15.24 -3.63
N VAL A 109 -3.37 15.27 -2.32
CA VAL A 109 -3.88 14.09 -1.59
C VAL A 109 -5.28 13.72 -2.04
N ALA A 110 -6.15 14.70 -2.31
CA ALA A 110 -7.50 14.44 -2.82
C ALA A 110 -7.47 13.76 -4.19
N LEU A 111 -6.60 14.21 -5.09
CA LEU A 111 -6.38 13.59 -6.39
C LEU A 111 -5.78 12.18 -6.25
N ALA A 112 -4.87 11.96 -5.30
CA ALA A 112 -4.34 10.62 -5.02
C ALA A 112 -5.46 9.66 -4.55
N VAL A 113 -6.35 10.12 -3.66
CA VAL A 113 -7.53 9.34 -3.22
C VAL A 113 -8.44 9.02 -4.40
N LEU A 114 -8.77 10.01 -5.23
CA LEU A 114 -9.59 9.80 -6.43
C LEU A 114 -8.95 8.79 -7.38
N ASN A 115 -7.64 8.92 -7.63
CA ASN A 115 -6.90 7.98 -8.46
C ASN A 115 -6.97 6.56 -7.89
N THR A 116 -6.77 6.37 -6.59
CA THR A 116 -6.85 5.06 -5.92
C THR A 116 -8.25 4.44 -6.00
N ILE A 117 -9.32 5.24 -5.86
CA ILE A 117 -10.69 4.75 -6.01
C ILE A 117 -10.95 4.30 -7.45
N LEU A 118 -10.59 5.15 -8.42
CA LEU A 118 -10.79 4.86 -9.85
C LEU A 118 -9.98 3.65 -10.29
N SER A 119 -8.69 3.58 -9.93
CA SER A 119 -7.82 2.47 -10.32
C SER A 119 -8.29 1.16 -9.69
N THR A 120 -8.71 1.17 -8.42
CA THR A 120 -9.27 -0.02 -7.77
C THR A 120 -10.58 -0.46 -8.44
N GLY A 121 -11.46 0.49 -8.76
CA GLY A 121 -12.71 0.21 -9.50
C GLY A 121 -12.47 -0.33 -10.91
N LEU A 122 -11.50 0.20 -11.64
CA LEU A 122 -11.11 -0.29 -12.97
C LEU A 122 -10.47 -1.68 -12.90
N SER A 123 -9.69 -1.98 -11.85
CA SER A 123 -9.21 -3.33 -11.58
C SER A 123 -10.37 -4.32 -11.36
N CYS A 124 -11.50 -3.89 -10.78
CA CYS A 124 -12.73 -4.71 -10.72
C CYS A 124 -13.32 -5.01 -12.10
N TYR A 125 -13.32 -4.01 -13.00
CA TYR A 125 -14.01 -4.13 -14.30
C TYR A 125 -13.22 -4.94 -15.32
N SER A 126 -11.89 -4.94 -15.21
CA SER A 126 -11.00 -5.62 -16.16
C SER A 126 -10.93 -7.15 -16.04
N ARG A 127 -11.64 -7.76 -15.08
CA ARG A 127 -11.61 -9.21 -14.83
C ARG A 127 -12.98 -9.79 -14.51
#